data_AF-A0A6L7PYJ5-F1
#
_entry.id   AF-A0A6L7PYJ5-F1
#
_cell.length_a   1.000
_cell.length_b   1.000
_cell.length_c   1.000
_cell.angle_alpha   90.00
_cell.angle_beta   90.00
_cell.angle_gamma   90.00
#
_symmetry.space_group_name_H-M   'P 1'
#
loop_
_entity.id
_entity.type
_entity.pdbx_description
1 polymer ?
#
loop_
_entity_poly.entity_id
_entity_poly.type
_entity_poly.pdbx_seq_one_letter_code
_entity_poly.pdbx_strand_id
1 'polypeptide(L)'
;MTSHHAAASLSLEARLTRYRSQALRLLDSAQTAMGRGRWSQSEELLWGSLVAAARGVALWYGEAADSDQALRDFLRRLGEQERDRYIRDAFDHLSALSDAAERVRERRSRVDYLFLAMDDLTEAVERLVARIPGGDSPIPSADPDDNVADFGR
;
A
#
# COMPACT_ATOMS: atom_id res chain seq x y z
N MET A 1 27.56 -2.56 24.34
CA MET A 1 26.08 -2.49 24.38
C MET A 1 25.51 -1.98 23.04
N THR A 2 26.01 -2.45 21.90
CA THR A 2 25.66 -1.93 20.55
C THR A 2 24.82 -2.92 19.71
N SER A 3 24.76 -4.20 20.09
CA SER A 3 24.15 -5.25 19.26
C SER A 3 22.61 -5.25 19.23
N HIS A 4 21.94 -4.74 20.28
CA HIS A 4 20.47 -4.76 20.34
C HIS A 4 19.81 -3.68 19.45
N HIS A 5 20.45 -2.51 19.33
CA HIS A 5 19.96 -1.39 18.51
C HIS A 5 20.12 -1.67 17.01
N ALA A 6 21.20 -2.36 16.62
CA ALA A 6 21.44 -2.77 15.23
C ALA A 6 20.42 -3.83 14.75
N ALA A 7 20.11 -4.82 15.59
CA ALA A 7 19.11 -5.83 15.25
C ALA A 7 17.69 -5.24 15.11
N ALA A 8 17.32 -4.31 16.01
CA ALA A 8 16.02 -3.65 15.96
C ALA A 8 15.84 -2.77 14.70
N SER A 9 16.88 -2.02 14.31
CA SER A 9 16.88 -1.19 13.10
C SER A 9 16.81 -2.03 11.82
N LEU A 10 17.57 -3.12 11.73
CA LEU A 10 17.47 -4.07 10.60
C LEU A 10 16.06 -4.69 10.48
N SER A 11 15.40 -4.98 11.61
CA SER A 11 14.02 -5.49 11.62
C SER A 11 13.00 -4.45 11.16
N LEU A 12 13.23 -3.17 11.49
CA LEU A 12 12.38 -2.06 11.06
C LEU A 12 12.48 -1.86 9.55
N GLU A 13 13.71 -1.79 9.02
CA GLU A 13 13.96 -1.66 7.58
C GLU A 13 13.30 -2.80 6.79
N ALA A 14 13.45 -4.05 7.24
CA ALA A 14 12.80 -5.20 6.58
C ALA A 14 11.27 -5.08 6.56
N ARG A 15 10.66 -4.59 7.65
CA ARG A 15 9.21 -4.36 7.72
C ARG A 15 8.76 -3.24 6.79
N LEU A 16 9.49 -2.13 6.75
CA LEU A 16 9.21 -1.00 5.87
C LEU A 16 9.28 -1.42 4.39
N THR A 17 10.34 -2.13 4.00
CA THR A 17 10.50 -2.66 2.63
C THR A 17 9.38 -3.64 2.26
N ARG A 18 8.94 -4.47 3.22
CA ARG A 18 7.79 -5.38 3.02
C ARG A 18 6.50 -4.61 2.76
N TYR A 19 6.17 -3.60 3.57
CA TYR A 19 4.96 -2.79 3.38
C TYR A 19 4.99 -2.03 2.04
N ARG A 20 6.12 -1.43 1.69
CA ARG A 20 6.33 -0.75 0.41
C ARG A 20 6.14 -1.70 -0.77
N SER A 21 6.83 -2.83 -0.77
CA SER A 21 6.72 -3.84 -1.83
C SER A 21 5.30 -4.40 -1.95
N GLN A 22 4.63 -4.61 -0.82
CA GLN A 22 3.25 -5.09 -0.81
C GLN A 22 2.29 -4.04 -1.41
N ALA A 23 2.42 -2.78 -1.02
CA ALA A 23 1.58 -1.70 -1.55
C ALA A 23 1.71 -1.59 -3.08
N LEU A 24 2.94 -1.56 -3.60
CA LEU A 24 3.21 -1.44 -5.04
C LEU A 24 2.69 -2.65 -5.83
N ARG A 25 2.91 -3.88 -5.36
CA ARG A 25 2.38 -5.08 -6.03
C ARG A 25 0.85 -5.09 -6.09
N LEU A 26 0.20 -4.68 -5.01
CA LEU A 26 -1.27 -4.61 -4.96
C LEU A 26 -1.81 -3.51 -5.87
N LEU A 27 -1.13 -2.36 -5.93
CA LEU A 27 -1.50 -1.25 -6.82
C LEU A 27 -1.42 -1.66 -8.30
N ASP A 28 -0.30 -2.27 -8.71
CA ASP A 28 -0.11 -2.77 -10.08
C ASP A 28 -1.16 -3.83 -10.45
N SER A 29 -1.44 -4.74 -9.52
CA SER A 29 -2.49 -5.76 -9.69
C SER A 29 -3.88 -5.11 -9.84
N ALA A 30 -4.16 -4.04 -9.09
CA ALA A 30 -5.42 -3.32 -9.16
C ALA A 30 -5.60 -2.63 -10.52
N GLN A 31 -4.57 -1.91 -10.99
CA GLN A 31 -4.59 -1.26 -12.30
C GLN A 31 -4.81 -2.29 -13.43
N THR A 32 -4.18 -3.46 -13.33
CA THR A 32 -4.41 -4.59 -14.26
C THR A 32 -5.84 -5.15 -14.17
N ALA A 33 -6.43 -5.21 -12.96
CA ALA A 33 -7.81 -5.64 -12.77
C ALA A 33 -8.81 -4.64 -13.37
N MET A 34 -8.59 -3.35 -13.13
CA MET A 34 -9.38 -2.27 -13.73
C MET A 34 -9.34 -2.34 -15.26
N GLY A 35 -8.16 -2.37 -15.87
CA GLY A 35 -8.06 -2.38 -17.34
C GLY A 35 -8.79 -3.55 -18.01
N ARG A 36 -9.07 -4.62 -17.25
CA ARG A 36 -9.80 -5.81 -17.69
C ARG A 36 -11.27 -5.84 -17.25
N GLY A 37 -11.81 -4.75 -16.70
CA GLY A 37 -13.21 -4.67 -16.28
C GLY A 37 -13.54 -5.35 -14.95
N ARG A 38 -12.54 -5.75 -14.16
CA ARG A 38 -12.74 -6.44 -12.87
C ARG A 38 -12.79 -5.45 -11.72
N TRP A 39 -13.84 -4.62 -11.69
CA TRP A 39 -13.97 -3.47 -10.79
C TRP A 39 -13.91 -3.84 -9.31
N SER A 40 -14.67 -4.86 -8.88
CA SER A 40 -14.68 -5.31 -7.48
C SER A 40 -13.33 -5.86 -7.03
N GLN A 41 -12.60 -6.54 -7.92
CA GLN A 41 -11.26 -7.02 -7.61
C GLN A 41 -10.27 -5.84 -7.52
N SER A 42 -10.38 -4.86 -8.42
CA SER A 42 -9.55 -3.65 -8.37
C SER A 42 -9.74 -2.89 -7.06
N GLU A 43 -10.98 -2.76 -6.59
CA GLU A 43 -11.35 -2.11 -5.33
C GLU A 43 -10.69 -2.80 -4.12
N GLU A 44 -10.80 -4.13 -4.02
CA GLU A 44 -10.20 -4.91 -2.94
C GLU A 44 -8.66 -4.78 -2.92
N LEU A 45 -8.04 -4.81 -4.10
CA LEU A 45 -6.60 -4.65 -4.25
C LEU A 45 -6.13 -3.24 -3.87
N LEU A 46 -6.90 -2.21 -4.26
CA LEU A 46 -6.62 -0.81 -3.89
C LEU A 46 -6.78 -0.57 -2.38
N TRP A 47 -7.80 -1.16 -1.75
CA TRP A 47 -7.93 -1.17 -0.29
C TRP A 47 -6.68 -1.75 0.37
N GLY A 48 -6.26 -2.94 -0.07
CA GLY A 48 -5.07 -3.60 0.47
C GLY A 48 -3.79 -2.78 0.26
N SER A 49 -3.67 -2.13 -0.90
CA SER A 49 -2.54 -1.26 -1.24
C SER A 49 -2.46 -0.04 -0.32
N LEU A 50 -3.57 0.68 -0.14
CA LEU A 50 -3.66 1.84 0.77
C LEU A 50 -3.31 1.44 2.21
N VAL A 51 -3.89 0.36 2.71
CA VAL A 51 -3.63 -0.13 4.08
C VAL A 51 -2.15 -0.50 4.26
N ALA A 52 -1.54 -1.17 3.29
CA ALA A 52 -0.12 -1.52 3.35
C ALA A 52 0.77 -0.27 3.37
N ALA A 53 0.50 0.71 2.51
CA ALA A 53 1.25 1.97 2.45
C ALA A 53 1.08 2.77 3.76
N ALA A 54 -0.15 2.93 4.25
CA ALA A 54 -0.45 3.64 5.48
C ALA A 54 0.22 3.01 6.71
N ARG A 55 0.23 1.67 6.81
CA ARG A 55 0.95 0.95 7.88
C ARG A 55 2.46 1.14 7.80
N GLY A 56 3.02 1.18 6.60
CA GLY A 56 4.45 1.47 6.40
C GLY A 56 4.81 2.87 6.88
N VAL A 57 4.00 3.88 6.55
CA VAL A 57 4.23 5.26 7.02
C VAL A 57 3.99 5.38 8.52
N ALA A 58 2.92 4.82 9.08
CA ALA A 58 2.68 4.83 10.53
C ALA A 58 3.85 4.18 11.30
N LEU A 59 4.35 3.04 10.81
CA LEU A 59 5.52 2.37 11.38
C LEU A 59 6.77 3.27 11.35
N TRP A 60 7.00 3.99 10.25
CA TRP A 60 8.11 4.94 10.12
C TRP A 60 8.01 6.10 11.13
N TYR A 61 6.80 6.57 11.42
CA TYR A 61 6.55 7.60 12.45
C TYR A 61 6.52 7.03 13.88
N GLY A 62 6.66 5.71 14.05
CA GLY A 62 6.59 5.06 15.36
C GLY A 62 5.17 4.99 15.95
N GLU A 63 4.13 5.12 15.12
CA GLU A 63 2.74 5.04 15.53
C GLU A 63 2.18 3.62 15.34
N ALA A 64 1.41 3.14 16.32
CA ALA A 64 0.67 1.89 16.22
C ALA A 64 -0.71 2.15 15.61
N ALA A 65 -0.85 1.87 14.31
CA ALA A 65 -2.11 1.99 13.57
C ALA A 65 -2.62 0.61 13.13
N ASP A 66 -3.10 -0.17 14.11
CA ASP A 66 -3.43 -1.59 13.91
C ASP A 66 -4.86 -1.83 13.40
N SER A 67 -5.74 -0.83 13.52
CA SER A 67 -7.12 -0.86 13.02
C SER A 67 -7.34 0.09 11.86
N ASP A 68 -8.37 -0.17 11.06
CA ASP A 68 -8.75 0.70 9.94
C ASP A 68 -9.10 2.11 10.41
N GLN A 69 -9.76 2.23 11.57
CA GLN A 69 -10.06 3.53 12.16
C GLN A 69 -8.79 4.27 12.59
N ALA A 70 -7.83 3.57 13.19
CA ALA A 70 -6.56 4.18 13.57
C ALA A 70 -5.76 4.65 12.34
N LEU A 71 -5.78 3.88 11.25
CA LEU A 71 -5.17 4.28 9.97
C LEU A 71 -5.89 5.48 9.34
N ARG A 72 -7.22 5.51 9.36
CA ARG A 72 -8.01 6.67 8.89
C ARG A 72 -7.64 7.94 9.64
N ASP A 73 -7.60 7.87 10.97
CA ASP A 73 -7.28 9.03 11.80
C ASP A 73 -5.82 9.45 11.64
N PHE A 74 -4.90 8.49 11.49
CA PHE A 74 -3.50 8.75 11.18
C PHE A 74 -3.34 9.50 9.85
N LEU A 75 -3.92 8.99 8.76
CA LEU A 75 -3.82 9.62 7.44
C LEU A 75 -4.46 11.01 7.41
N ARG A 76 -5.59 11.19 8.11
CA ARG A 76 -6.23 12.51 8.24
C ARG A 76 -5.29 13.51 8.91
N ARG A 77 -4.72 13.17 10.07
CA ARG A 77 -3.75 14.01 10.78
C ARG A 77 -2.52 14.31 9.92
N LEU A 78 -1.95 13.29 9.29
CA LEU A 78 -0.77 13.42 8.43
C LEU A 78 -1.04 14.37 7.25
N GLY A 79 -2.15 14.15 6.54
CA GLY A 79 -2.54 14.98 5.41
C GLY A 79 -2.86 16.43 5.80
N GLU A 80 -3.45 16.67 6.98
CA GLU A 80 -3.64 18.02 7.53
C GLU A 80 -2.31 18.71 7.84
N GLN A 81 -1.38 18.00 8.50
CA GLN A 81 -0.06 18.53 8.86
C GLN A 81 0.77 18.88 7.62
N GLU A 82 0.74 18.03 6.60
CA GLU A 82 1.53 18.20 5.37
C GLU A 82 0.81 18.99 4.28
N ARG A 83 -0.45 19.37 4.51
CA ARG A 83 -1.35 19.98 3.50
C ARG A 83 -1.48 19.12 2.24
N ASP A 84 -1.48 17.80 2.43
CA ASP A 84 -1.62 16.80 1.36
C ASP A 84 -3.04 16.25 1.35
N ARG A 85 -3.88 16.81 0.46
CA ARG A 85 -5.29 16.41 0.35
C ARG A 85 -5.46 14.95 -0.05
N TYR A 86 -4.55 14.39 -0.86
CA TYR A 86 -4.67 13.02 -1.33
C TYR A 86 -4.47 12.02 -0.20
N ILE A 87 -3.55 12.32 0.71
CA ILE A 87 -3.35 11.53 1.93
C ILE A 87 -4.51 11.73 2.90
N ARG A 88 -4.91 12.99 3.13
CA ARG A 88 -6.00 13.34 4.06
C ARG A 88 -7.30 12.62 3.71
N ASP A 89 -7.63 12.61 2.42
CA ASP A 89 -8.91 12.16 1.89
C ASP A 89 -8.83 10.73 1.31
N ALA A 90 -7.73 10.00 1.53
CA ALA A 90 -7.46 8.71 0.88
C ALA A 90 -8.57 7.67 1.11
N PHE A 91 -9.11 7.61 2.34
CA PHE A 91 -10.21 6.69 2.66
C PHE A 91 -11.56 7.17 2.11
N ASP A 92 -11.73 8.48 1.89
CA ASP A 92 -12.92 9.03 1.24
C ASP A 92 -12.88 8.75 -0.26
N HIS A 93 -11.70 8.83 -0.90
CA HIS A 93 -11.48 8.39 -2.28
C HIS A 93 -11.81 6.91 -2.46
N LEU A 94 -11.40 6.06 -1.50
CA LEU A 94 -11.71 4.65 -1.52
C LEU A 94 -13.22 4.37 -1.39
N SER A 95 -13.92 5.09 -0.51
CA SER A 95 -15.39 5.01 -0.44
C SER A 95 -16.06 5.50 -1.73
N ALA A 96 -15.56 6.58 -2.34
CA ALA A 96 -16.08 7.08 -3.62
C ALA A 96 -15.87 6.07 -4.77
N LEU A 97 -14.76 5.33 -4.75
CA LEU A 97 -14.47 4.25 -5.69
C LEU A 97 -15.48 3.10 -5.55
N SER A 98 -15.71 2.61 -4.32
CA SER A 98 -16.70 1.57 -4.02
C SER A 98 -18.08 1.94 -4.56
N ASP A 99 -18.50 3.18 -4.29
CA ASP A 99 -19.78 3.73 -4.77
C ASP A 99 -19.84 3.83 -6.31
N ALA A 100 -18.75 4.28 -6.94
CA ALA A 100 -18.65 4.35 -8.39
C ALA A 100 -18.70 2.95 -9.03
N ALA A 101 -18.04 1.97 -8.42
CA ALA A 101 -18.02 0.59 -8.89
C ALA A 101 -19.42 -0.03 -8.83
N GLU A 102 -20.17 0.21 -7.74
CA GLU A 102 -21.55 -0.24 -7.62
C GLU A 102 -22.44 0.41 -8.68
N ARG A 103 -22.36 1.74 -8.87
CA ARG A 103 -23.14 2.43 -9.90
C ARG A 103 -22.83 1.92 -11.32
N VAL A 104 -21.58 1.59 -11.62
CA VAL A 104 -21.20 1.01 -12.92
C VAL A 104 -21.77 -0.41 -13.07
N ARG A 105 -21.71 -1.25 -12.02
CA ARG A 105 -22.33 -2.60 -12.01
C ARG A 105 -23.83 -2.53 -12.29
N GLU A 106 -24.51 -1.58 -11.68
CA GLU A 106 -25.95 -1.35 -11.85
C GLU A 106 -26.30 -0.63 -13.17
N ARG A 107 -25.31 -0.30 -14.01
CA ARG A 107 -25.44 0.50 -15.25
C ARG A 107 -26.03 1.90 -15.02
N ARG A 108 -25.91 2.42 -13.80
CA ARG A 108 -26.40 3.75 -13.37
C ARG A 108 -25.39 4.87 -13.55
N SER A 109 -24.16 4.57 -14.00
CA SER A 109 -23.12 5.57 -14.24
C SER A 109 -22.16 5.18 -15.36
N ARG A 110 -21.44 6.18 -15.88
CA ARG A 110 -20.33 6.01 -16.83
C ARG A 110 -19.09 5.47 -16.11
N VAL A 111 -18.32 4.64 -16.83
CA VAL A 111 -17.06 4.06 -16.34
C VAL A 111 -16.01 5.15 -16.08
N ASP A 112 -16.08 6.31 -16.73
CA ASP A 112 -15.11 7.40 -16.56
C ASP A 112 -14.99 7.89 -15.11
N TYR A 113 -16.10 7.90 -14.36
CA TYR A 113 -16.09 8.27 -12.94
C TYR A 113 -15.34 7.26 -12.07
N LEU A 114 -15.33 5.98 -12.48
CA LEU A 114 -14.58 4.94 -11.80
C LEU A 114 -13.07 5.13 -12.00
N PHE A 115 -12.64 5.47 -13.21
CA PHE A 115 -11.24 5.80 -13.50
C PHE A 115 -10.76 7.01 -12.71
N LEU A 116 -11.56 8.08 -12.65
CA LEU A 116 -11.22 9.27 -11.85
C LEU A 116 -11.01 8.92 -10.36
N ALA A 117 -11.95 8.17 -9.77
CA ALA A 117 -11.85 7.75 -8.38
C ALA A 117 -10.62 6.86 -8.12
N MET A 118 -10.22 6.04 -9.10
CA MET A 118 -8.99 5.26 -8.98
C MET A 118 -7.73 6.10 -9.10
N ASP A 119 -7.70 7.10 -9.98
CA ASP A 119 -6.53 7.97 -10.15
C ASP A 119 -6.23 8.70 -8.84
N ASP A 120 -7.28 9.22 -8.18
CA ASP A 120 -7.17 9.87 -6.87
C ASP A 120 -6.62 8.93 -5.78
N LEU A 121 -6.97 7.64 -5.83
CA LEU A 121 -6.49 6.65 -4.88
C LEU A 121 -5.07 6.16 -5.21
N THR A 122 -4.75 6.03 -6.50
CA THR A 122 -3.40 5.72 -6.99
C THR A 122 -2.41 6.78 -6.53
N GLU A 123 -2.74 8.06 -6.74
CA GLU A 123 -1.94 9.20 -6.29
C GLU A 123 -1.72 9.18 -4.77
N ALA A 124 -2.74 8.85 -3.98
CA ALA A 124 -2.62 8.75 -2.53
C ALA A 124 -1.65 7.62 -2.10
N VAL A 125 -1.74 6.45 -2.74
CA VAL A 125 -0.84 5.31 -2.46
C VAL A 125 0.60 5.66 -2.84
N GLU A 126 0.83 6.22 -4.01
CA GLU A 126 2.17 6.58 -4.49
C GLU A 126 2.83 7.60 -3.57
N ARG A 127 2.07 8.61 -3.13
CA ARG A 127 2.51 9.59 -2.13
C ARG A 127 2.89 8.95 -0.80
N LEU A 128 2.09 8.00 -0.30
CA LEU A 128 2.40 7.29 0.93
C LEU A 128 3.65 6.42 0.78
N VAL A 129 3.77 5.69 -0.32
CA VAL A 129 4.95 4.86 -0.62
C VAL A 129 6.21 5.71 -0.69
N ALA A 130 6.16 6.90 -1.31
CA ALA A 130 7.29 7.82 -1.40
C ALA A 130 7.82 8.26 -0.02
N ARG A 131 6.99 8.21 1.03
CA ARG A 131 7.35 8.54 2.42
C ARG A 131 7.98 7.36 3.18
N ILE A 132 7.89 6.14 2.66
CA ILE A 132 8.50 4.96 3.27
C ILE A 132 9.98 4.88 2.84
N PRO A 133 10.95 4.95 3.78
CA PRO A 133 12.37 4.81 3.44
C PRO A 133 12.69 3.41 2.90
N GLY A 134 13.68 3.30 2.01
CA GLY A 134 14.21 2.02 1.52
C GLY A 134 13.72 1.57 0.14
N GLY A 135 13.45 2.50 -0.78
CA GLY A 135 12.91 2.19 -2.11
C GLY A 135 13.83 1.46 -3.10
N ASP A 136 15.13 1.38 -2.83
CA ASP A 136 16.14 0.92 -3.81
C ASP A 136 16.85 -0.40 -3.43
N SER A 137 16.37 -1.13 -2.42
CA SER A 137 16.99 -2.43 -2.07
C SER A 137 16.23 -3.57 -2.75
N PRO A 138 16.78 -4.19 -3.82
CA PRO A 138 16.28 -5.47 -4.28
C PRO A 138 16.52 -6.45 -3.14
N ILE A 139 15.47 -6.82 -2.41
CA ILE A 139 15.57 -7.99 -1.53
C ILE A 139 15.94 -9.15 -2.47
N PRO A 140 17.13 -9.78 -2.33
CA PRO A 140 17.36 -11.02 -3.04
C PRO A 140 16.25 -11.96 -2.58
N SER A 141 15.45 -12.44 -3.53
CA SER A 141 14.61 -13.61 -3.33
C SER A 141 15.49 -14.65 -2.65
N ALA A 142 15.24 -14.90 -1.38
CA ALA A 142 15.86 -16.00 -0.68
C ALA A 142 15.30 -17.25 -1.34
N ASP A 143 16.01 -17.74 -2.36
CA ASP A 143 15.86 -19.10 -2.86
C ASP A 143 16.36 -20.01 -1.72
N PRO A 144 15.48 -20.77 -1.06
CA PRO A 144 15.90 -21.73 -0.07
C PRO A 144 16.18 -23.04 -0.80
N ASP A 145 17.23 -23.10 -1.62
CA ASP A 145 17.65 -24.38 -2.20
C ASP A 145 19.14 -24.49 -2.59
N ASP A 146 20.01 -23.70 -1.98
CA ASP A 146 21.47 -23.88 -2.11
C ASP A 146 22.02 -24.80 -1.01
N ASN A 147 21.33 -25.94 -0.81
CA ASN A 147 21.79 -27.01 0.06
C ASN A 147 21.56 -28.37 -0.60
N VAL A 148 22.02 -28.51 -1.84
CA VAL A 148 22.33 -29.83 -2.39
C VAL A 148 23.79 -30.09 -2.10
N ALA A 149 23.99 -30.85 -1.04
CA ALA A 149 25.27 -31.34 -0.58
C ALA A 149 26.08 -31.96 -1.73
N ASP A 150 27.33 -31.51 -1.77
CA ASP A 150 28.50 -32.26 -2.18
C ASP A 150 28.39 -33.75 -1.81
N PHE A 151 28.06 -34.58 -2.80
CA PHE A 151 28.30 -36.02 -2.76
C PHE A 151 29.46 -36.35 -3.70
N GLY A 152 30.66 -35.91 -3.31
CA GLY A 152 31.90 -36.54 -3.71
C GLY A 152 32.28 -37.69 -2.78
N ARG A 153 31.82 -38.91 -3.08
CA ARG A 153 32.59 -40.17 -2.93
C ARG A 153 31.83 -41.37 -3.47
#